data_AF-A0A7C6S952-F1
#
_entry.id   AF-A0A7C6S952-F1
#
_cell.length_a   1.000
_cell.length_b   1.000
_cell.length_c   1.000
_cell.angle_alpha   90.00
_cell.angle_beta   90.00
_cell.angle_gamma   90.00
#
_symmetry.space_group_name_H-M   'P 1'
#
loop_
_entity.id
_entity.type
_entity.pdbx_description
1 polymer ?
#
loop_
_entity_poly.entity_id
_entity_poly.type
_entity_poly.pdbx_seq_one_letter_code
_entity_poly.pdbx_strand_id
1 'polypeptide(L)'
;MVLTGADILIGKLEERMANNIRVKEPGRIKVGVDLGTAYLVVTVLDGDNQPLAGTMTFAQVVRDGIVVDYWGAVEGVRALKEEIEKKTGLHLKQAATAIPPGTGEATHKSHAYVVE
;
A
#
# COMPACT_ATOMS: atom_id res chain seq x y z
N MET A 1 -26.19 -7.32 -11.08
CA MET A 1 -25.35 -6.81 -9.98
C MET A 1 -24.75 -5.50 -10.48
N VAL A 2 -25.16 -4.35 -9.93
CA VAL A 2 -24.59 -3.05 -10.33
C VAL A 2 -23.30 -2.89 -9.54
N LEU A 3 -22.15 -3.01 -10.21
CA LEU A 3 -20.86 -2.72 -9.60
C LEU A 3 -20.83 -1.23 -9.24
N THR A 4 -20.48 -0.93 -8.00
CA THR A 4 -20.25 0.43 -7.54
C THR A 4 -18.95 0.98 -8.14
N GLY A 5 -18.71 2.29 -8.01
CA GLY A 5 -17.43 2.88 -8.41
C GLY A 5 -16.23 2.27 -7.68
N ALA A 6 -16.41 1.80 -6.45
CA ALA A 6 -15.36 1.14 -5.66
C ALA A 6 -15.02 -0.24 -6.24
N ASP A 7 -16.01 -1.04 -6.60
CA ASP A 7 -15.79 -2.39 -7.15
C ASP A 7 -14.98 -2.33 -8.45
N ILE A 8 -15.24 -1.32 -9.30
CA ILE A 8 -14.49 -1.11 -10.53
C ILE A 8 -13.02 -0.78 -10.24
N LEU A 9 -12.75 0.06 -9.23
CA LEU A 9 -11.38 0.41 -8.85
C LEU A 9 -10.63 -0.77 -8.24
N ILE A 10 -11.30 -1.57 -7.40
CA ILE A 10 -10.72 -2.79 -6.81
C ILE A 10 -10.38 -3.78 -7.92
N GLY A 11 -11.31 -4.05 -8.85
CA GLY A 11 -11.04 -4.96 -9.97
C GLY A 11 -9.86 -4.50 -10.84
N LYS A 12 -9.78 -3.20 -11.14
CA LYS A 12 -8.61 -2.63 -11.84
C LYS A 12 -7.32 -2.82 -11.04
N LEU A 13 -7.34 -2.60 -9.73
CA LEU A 13 -6.17 -2.81 -8.89
C LEU A 13 -5.75 -4.29 -8.91
N GLU A 14 -6.68 -5.23 -8.76
CA GLU A 14 -6.43 -6.67 -8.84
C GLU A 14 -5.78 -7.05 -10.18
N GLU A 15 -6.31 -6.54 -11.30
CA GLU A 15 -5.70 -6.72 -12.63
C GLU A 15 -4.26 -6.18 -12.67
N ARG A 16 -3.99 -5.02 -12.04
CA ARG A 16 -2.62 -4.45 -11.96
C ARG A 16 -1.71 -5.27 -11.06
N MET A 17 -2.22 -5.89 -10.00
CA MET A 17 -1.43 -6.74 -9.10
C MET A 17 -0.96 -8.03 -9.81
N ALA A 18 -1.81 -8.58 -10.68
CA ALA A 18 -1.53 -9.81 -11.42
C ALA A 18 -0.55 -9.63 -12.59
N ASN A 19 -0.35 -8.40 -13.08
CA ASN A 19 0.39 -8.14 -14.31
C ASN A 19 1.63 -7.27 -14.07
N ASN A 20 2.76 -7.64 -14.70
CA ASN A 20 3.94 -6.78 -14.73
C ASN A 20 3.78 -5.70 -15.80
N ILE A 21 3.69 -4.45 -15.37
CA ILE A 21 3.48 -3.30 -16.26
C ILE A 21 4.57 -2.27 -16.03
N ARG A 22 5.43 -2.05 -17.03
CA ARG A 22 6.32 -0.88 -17.03
C ARG A 22 5.50 0.39 -17.25
N VAL A 23 5.61 1.34 -16.33
CA VAL A 23 4.93 2.63 -16.43
C VAL A 23 5.87 3.61 -17.12
N LYS A 24 5.57 3.98 -18.37
CA LYS A 24 6.46 4.85 -19.18
C LYS A 24 6.36 6.33 -18.82
N GLU A 25 5.17 6.81 -18.45
CA GLU A 25 4.90 8.23 -18.18
C GLU A 25 3.92 8.34 -17.01
N PRO A 26 4.40 8.19 -15.76
CA PRO A 26 3.49 8.12 -14.60
C PRO A 26 2.85 9.46 -14.23
N GLY A 27 3.36 10.59 -14.75
CA GLY A 27 2.99 11.91 -14.26
C GLY A 27 3.17 12.02 -12.75
N ARG A 28 2.16 12.58 -12.06
CA ARG A 28 2.11 12.57 -10.59
C ARG A 28 1.62 11.21 -10.11
N ILE A 29 2.33 10.60 -9.17
CA ILE A 29 1.88 9.36 -8.50
C ILE A 29 1.40 9.61 -7.08
N LYS A 30 0.52 8.74 -6.60
CA LYS A 30 0.06 8.65 -5.21
C LYS A 30 0.34 7.25 -4.72
N VAL A 31 0.95 7.12 -3.54
CA VAL A 31 1.24 5.82 -2.93
C VAL A 31 0.47 5.71 -1.63
N GLY A 32 -0.20 4.57 -1.44
CA GLY A 32 -0.88 4.22 -0.19
C GLY A 32 -0.27 2.95 0.40
N VAL A 33 0.01 2.97 1.70
CA VAL A 33 0.44 1.80 2.47
C VAL A 33 -0.58 1.50 3.55
N ASP A 34 -1.13 0.29 3.56
CA ASP A 34 -2.06 -0.18 4.60
C ASP A 34 -1.37 -1.23 5.48
N LEU A 35 -1.38 -0.99 6.79
CA LEU A 35 -0.85 -1.90 7.81
C LEU A 35 -2.02 -2.67 8.42
N GLY A 36 -2.55 -3.63 7.66
CA GLY A 36 -3.67 -4.44 8.09
C GLY A 36 -3.27 -5.47 9.16
N THR A 37 -4.27 -5.95 9.91
CA THR A 37 -4.08 -7.03 10.89
C THR A 37 -3.56 -8.33 10.26
N ALA A 38 -3.89 -8.59 8.99
CA ALA A 38 -3.50 -9.80 8.28
C ALA A 38 -2.58 -9.54 7.08
N TYR A 39 -2.69 -8.38 6.43
CA TYR A 39 -1.95 -8.08 5.21
C TYR A 39 -1.33 -6.69 5.29
N LEU A 40 -0.10 -6.60 4.79
CA LEU A 40 0.48 -5.33 4.37
C LEU A 40 0.14 -5.13 2.90
N VAL A 41 -0.29 -3.94 2.53
CA VAL A 41 -0.67 -3.60 1.16
C VAL A 41 0.04 -2.32 0.73
N VAL A 42 0.63 -2.32 -0.47
CA VAL A 42 1.12 -1.10 -1.14
C VAL A 42 0.34 -0.91 -2.43
N THR A 43 -0.21 0.28 -2.62
CA THR A 43 -0.96 0.68 -3.82
C THR A 43 -0.33 1.92 -4.45
N VAL A 44 -0.33 1.96 -5.78
CA VAL A 44 0.16 3.11 -6.56
C VAL A 44 -0.91 3.54 -7.55
N LEU A 45 -1.30 4.80 -7.47
CA LEU A 45 -2.25 5.45 -8.37
C LEU A 45 -1.56 6.58 -9.14
N ASP A 46 -2.13 6.95 -10.28
CA ASP A 46 -1.76 8.17 -11.00
C ASP A 46 -2.44 9.44 -10.43
N GLY A 47 -2.25 10.56 -11.13
CA GLY A 47 -2.85 11.86 -10.81
C GLY A 47 -4.37 11.83 -10.73
N ASP A 48 -5.01 10.95 -11.51
CA ASP A 48 -6.44 10.83 -11.72
C ASP A 48 -7.07 9.65 -10.94
N ASN A 49 -6.33 9.13 -9.95
CA ASN A 49 -6.74 8.01 -9.09
C ASN A 49 -6.95 6.69 -9.84
N GLN A 50 -6.33 6.48 -11.00
CA GLN A 50 -6.34 5.19 -11.67
C GLN A 50 -5.22 4.28 -11.12
N PRO A 51 -5.51 3.00 -10.84
CA PRO A 51 -4.50 2.04 -10.40
C PRO A 51 -3.38 1.86 -11.45
N LEU A 52 -2.15 2.09 -11.01
CA LEU A 52 -0.93 1.80 -11.77
C LEU A 52 -0.35 0.46 -11.35
N ALA A 53 -0.29 0.19 -10.05
CA ALA A 53 0.26 -1.05 -9.49
C ALA A 53 -0.25 -1.29 -8.06
N GLY A 54 -0.15 -2.53 -7.61
CA GLY A 54 -0.33 -2.91 -6.21
C GLY A 54 0.43 -4.19 -5.89
N THR A 55 0.72 -4.41 -4.62
CA THR A 55 1.18 -5.70 -4.10
C THR A 55 0.73 -5.83 -2.65
N MET A 56 0.65 -7.07 -2.16
CA MET A 56 0.32 -7.35 -0.77
C MET A 56 1.10 -8.58 -0.28
N THR A 57 1.35 -8.64 1.01
CA THR A 57 1.88 -9.84 1.67
C THR A 57 1.14 -10.11 2.97
N PHE A 58 0.97 -11.38 3.29
CA PHE A 58 0.42 -11.78 4.58
C PHE A 58 1.46 -11.49 5.67
N ALA A 59 1.06 -10.75 6.70
CA ALA A 59 1.90 -10.43 7.84
C ALA A 59 1.04 -10.17 9.08
N GLN A 60 1.38 -10.80 10.20
CA GLN A 60 0.68 -10.62 11.48
C GLN A 60 1.43 -9.64 12.38
N VAL A 61 1.69 -8.44 11.84
CA VAL A 61 2.51 -7.40 12.49
C VAL A 61 1.66 -6.34 13.20
N VAL A 62 0.34 -6.34 12.99
CA VAL A 62 -0.63 -5.45 13.64
C VAL A 62 -1.66 -6.28 14.41
N ARG A 63 -1.95 -5.89 15.66
CA ARG A 63 -3.04 -6.44 16.48
C ARG A 63 -3.83 -5.31 17.13
N ASP A 64 -5.15 -5.32 17.00
CA ASP A 64 -6.05 -4.27 17.52
C ASP A 64 -5.63 -2.85 17.10
N GLY A 65 -5.13 -2.72 15.87
CA GLY A 65 -4.63 -1.47 15.31
C GLY A 65 -3.26 -1.03 15.83
N ILE A 66 -2.58 -1.83 16.65
CA ILE A 66 -1.25 -1.55 17.19
C ILE A 66 -0.20 -2.38 16.44
N VAL A 67 0.88 -1.73 16.00
CA VAL A 67 2.06 -2.44 15.45
C VAL A 67 2.74 -3.19 16.59
N VAL A 68 2.63 -4.52 16.58
CA VAL A 68 3.19 -5.42 17.60
C VAL A 68 4.53 -6.01 17.20
N ASP A 69 4.85 -6.01 15.91
CA ASP A 69 6.17 -6.36 15.37
C ASP A 69 6.62 -5.27 14.40
N TYR A 70 7.34 -4.29 14.94
CA TYR A 70 7.80 -3.14 14.18
C TYR A 70 8.80 -3.53 13.07
N TRP A 71 9.74 -4.42 13.39
CA TRP A 71 10.78 -4.79 12.43
C TRP A 71 10.20 -5.62 11.28
N GLY A 72 9.29 -6.56 11.59
CA GLY A 72 8.55 -7.30 10.59
C GLY A 72 7.70 -6.38 9.69
N ALA A 73 7.10 -5.33 10.25
CA ALA A 73 6.34 -4.35 9.48
C ALA A 73 7.24 -3.55 8.53
N VAL A 74 8.38 -3.03 9.01
CA VAL A 74 9.34 -2.27 8.20
C VAL A 74 9.91 -3.12 7.05
N GLU A 75 10.40 -4.32 7.35
CA GLU A 75 10.96 -5.21 6.32
C GLU A 75 9.87 -5.65 5.33
N GLY A 76 8.65 -5.90 5.81
CA GLY A 76 7.50 -6.22 4.95
C GLY A 76 7.16 -5.10 3.99
N VAL A 77 7.02 -3.85 4.48
CA VAL A 77 6.74 -2.68 3.63
C VAL A 77 7.90 -2.42 2.65
N ARG A 78 9.15 -2.56 3.10
CA ARG A 78 10.33 -2.42 2.23
C ARG A 78 10.30 -3.45 1.08
N ALA A 79 10.03 -4.72 1.38
CA ALA A 79 9.94 -5.76 0.37
C ALA A 79 8.83 -5.48 -0.67
N LEU A 80 7.66 -5.03 -0.22
CA LEU A 80 6.56 -4.64 -1.11
C LEU A 80 6.93 -3.44 -1.99
N LYS A 81 7.61 -2.44 -1.42
CA LYS A 81 8.12 -1.29 -2.19
C LYS A 81 9.08 -1.75 -3.28
N GLU A 82 10.09 -2.55 -2.93
CA GLU A 82 11.07 -3.06 -3.89
C GLU A 82 10.42 -3.86 -5.02
N GLU A 83 9.41 -4.68 -4.69
CA GLU A 83 8.63 -5.42 -5.68
C GLU A 83 7.92 -4.48 -6.67
N ILE A 84 7.23 -3.46 -6.17
CA ILE A 84 6.55 -2.45 -7.00
C ILE A 84 7.55 -1.72 -7.89
N GLU A 85 8.66 -1.22 -7.34
CA GLU A 85 9.68 -0.48 -8.10
C GLU A 85 10.28 -1.35 -9.20
N LYS A 86 10.56 -2.63 -8.91
CA LYS A 86 11.06 -3.61 -9.89
C LYS A 86 10.04 -3.90 -11.00
N LYS A 87 8.76 -4.07 -10.65
CA LYS A 87 7.67 -4.36 -11.61
C LYS A 87 7.39 -3.18 -12.52
N THR A 88 7.41 -1.97 -11.98
CA THR A 88 6.91 -0.76 -12.65
C THR A 88 8.00 0.11 -13.26
N GLY A 89 9.22 0.06 -12.73
CA GLY A 89 10.29 1.01 -13.01
C GLY A 89 10.12 2.37 -12.31
N LEU A 90 9.11 2.52 -11.43
CA LEU A 90 8.90 3.72 -10.64
C LEU A 90 9.86 3.79 -9.46
N HIS A 91 10.03 4.98 -8.90
CA HIS A 91 10.68 5.19 -7.61
C HIS A 91 9.71 5.84 -6.65
N LEU A 92 9.35 5.14 -5.57
CA LEU A 92 8.35 5.57 -4.60
C LEU A 92 9.05 6.39 -3.50
N LYS A 93 8.75 7.69 -3.44
CA LYS A 93 9.40 8.64 -2.52
C LYS A 93 8.55 9.07 -1.34
N GLN A 94 7.24 8.97 -1.47
CA GLN A 94 6.28 9.44 -0.48
C GLN A 94 5.07 8.52 -0.51
N ALA A 95 4.49 8.25 0.65
CA ALA A 95 3.27 7.48 0.78
C ALA A 95 2.36 8.07 1.87
N ALA A 96 1.07 7.79 1.75
CA ALA A 96 0.10 7.97 2.81
C ALA A 96 -0.18 6.61 3.47
N THR A 97 -0.52 6.60 4.76
CA THR A 97 -0.90 5.38 5.46
C THR A 97 -2.21 5.53 6.23
N ALA A 98 -2.95 4.43 6.34
CA ALA A 98 -4.17 4.38 7.13
C ALA A 98 -3.82 4.36 8.62
N ILE A 99 -4.52 5.18 9.40
CA ILE A 99 -4.43 5.19 10.86
C ILE A 99 -5.72 4.59 11.43
N PRO A 100 -5.66 3.50 12.21
CA PRO A 100 -6.85 2.89 12.76
C PRO A 100 -7.61 3.86 13.69
N PRO A 101 -8.94 3.95 13.58
CA PRO A 101 -9.75 4.84 14.41
C PRO A 101 -9.69 4.42 15.88
N GLY A 102 -9.78 5.40 16.79
CA GLY A 102 -9.79 5.13 18.24
C GLY A 102 -8.42 4.76 18.83
N THR A 103 -7.33 4.95 18.09
CA THR A 103 -5.97 4.73 18.58
C THR A 103 -5.31 6.02 19.08
N GLY A 104 -4.28 5.89 19.91
CA GLY A 104 -3.55 7.02 20.49
C GLY A 104 -2.39 7.51 19.61
N GLU A 105 -1.81 8.64 19.98
CA GLU A 105 -0.70 9.27 19.24
C GLU A 105 0.51 8.34 19.03
N ALA A 106 0.79 7.46 20.01
CA ALA A 106 1.85 6.46 19.88
C ALA A 106 1.61 5.49 18.71
N THR A 107 0.37 5.04 18.51
CA THR A 107 -0.02 4.19 17.39
C THR A 107 0.04 4.94 16.06
N HIS A 108 -0.34 6.22 16.06
CA HIS A 108 -0.24 7.06 14.87
C HIS A 108 1.22 7.16 14.42
N LYS A 109 2.12 7.42 15.37
CA LYS A 109 3.56 7.51 15.13
C LYS A 109 4.15 6.19 14.66
N SER A 110 3.76 5.06 15.25
CA SER A 110 4.30 3.77 14.83
C SER A 110 3.93 3.42 13.39
N HIS A 111 2.71 3.74 12.93
CA HIS A 111 2.32 3.57 11.53
C HIS A 111 3.14 4.49 10.61
N ALA A 112 3.30 5.75 11.00
CA ALA A 112 4.12 6.70 10.24
C ALA A 112 5.58 6.23 10.10
N TYR A 113 6.20 5.78 11.20
CA TYR A 113 7.60 5.33 11.20
C TYR A 113 7.83 4.02 10.42
N VAL A 114 6.82 3.15 10.33
CA VAL A 114 6.90 1.95 9.47
C VAL A 114 6.95 2.33 7.98
N VAL A 115 6.32 3.45 7.61
CA VAL A 115 6.13 3.87 6.21
C VAL A 115 7.16 4.91 5.75
N GLU A 116 7.81 5.60 6.69
CA GLU A 116 8.95 6.52 6.47
C GLU A 116 10.19 5.79 5.92
#